data_AF-A0A5C7GKA0-F1
#
_entry.id   AF-A0A5C7GKA0-F1
#
_cell.length_a   1.000
_cell.length_b   1.000
_cell.length_c   1.000
_cell.angle_alpha   90.00
_cell.angle_beta   90.00
_cell.angle_gamma   90.00
#
_symmetry.space_group_name_H-M   'P 1'
#
loop_
_entity.id
_entity.type
_entity.pdbx_description
1 polymer ?
#
loop_
_entity_poly.entity_id
_entity_poly.type
_entity_poly.pdbx_seq_one_letter_code
_entity_poly.pdbx_strand_id
1 'polypeptide(L)'
;MKNLRSLLIVILLALFLIKVNAQEGFSLGVNIGPVTGDSSDYFSYTLLGDFYYLWSVSDSFDLGAATGVLVFLGEGNNSDGSNGLFSSIPDVFIPIAIASRANLAESFYMGLDIGYALNANGFGDSDGGLISDDYGGFYFKPLVAYKIKEKLALVLAYSSISEKNYNSSSISLGLNFGF
;
A
#
# COMPACT_ATOMS: atom_id res chain seq x y z
N MET A 1 -26.09 2.82 24.08
CA MET A 1 -24.86 2.83 24.92
C MET A 1 -23.70 1.98 24.36
N LYS A 2 -23.92 0.99 23.47
CA LYS A 2 -22.82 0.20 22.86
C LYS A 2 -21.87 1.04 21.97
N ASN A 3 -22.42 1.97 21.17
CA ASN A 3 -21.65 2.72 20.17
C ASN A 3 -20.67 3.75 20.76
N LEU A 4 -20.98 4.30 21.94
CA LEU A 4 -20.11 5.28 22.61
C LEU A 4 -18.84 4.62 23.17
N ARG A 5 -18.95 3.37 23.63
CA ARG A 5 -17.79 2.58 24.11
C ARG A 5 -16.87 2.20 22.96
N SER A 6 -17.41 1.79 21.81
CA SER A 6 -16.63 1.52 20.61
C SER A 6 -15.94 2.77 20.07
N LEU A 7 -16.61 3.93 20.06
CA LEU A 7 -16.01 5.20 19.66
C LEU A 7 -14.88 5.64 20.62
N LEU A 8 -15.08 5.48 21.93
CA LEU A 8 -14.05 5.77 22.93
C LEU A 8 -12.82 4.88 22.78
N ILE A 9 -12.98 3.61 22.41
CA ILE A 9 -11.86 2.70 22.15
C ILE A 9 -11.09 3.12 20.90
N VAL A 10 -11.78 3.49 19.82
CA VAL A 10 -11.15 4.00 18.58
C VAL A 10 -10.40 5.31 18.83
N ILE A 11 -10.97 6.22 19.63
CA ILE A 11 -10.32 7.47 20.03
C ILE A 11 -9.12 7.18 20.94
N LEU A 12 -9.22 6.25 21.89
CA LEU A 12 -8.08 5.85 22.73
C LEU A 12 -6.95 5.22 21.89
N LEU A 13 -7.28 4.37 20.91
CA LEU A 13 -6.31 3.83 19.96
C LEU A 13 -5.67 4.95 19.14
N ALA A 14 -6.47 5.89 18.62
CA ALA A 14 -5.96 7.06 17.91
C ALA A 14 -5.03 7.92 18.78
N LEU A 15 -5.34 8.08 20.07
CA LEU A 15 -4.51 8.84 21.03
C LEU A 15 -3.22 8.09 21.41
N PHE A 16 -3.20 6.75 21.39
CA PHE A 16 -1.99 5.94 21.56
C PHE A 16 -1.04 6.06 20.35
N LEU A 17 -1.59 6.18 19.13
CA LEU A 17 -0.81 6.40 17.92
C LEU A 17 -0.10 7.77 17.90
N ILE A 18 -0.63 8.77 18.62
CA ILE A 18 -0.01 10.11 18.72
C ILE A 18 1.18 10.14 19.70
N LYS A 19 1.36 9.09 20.52
CA LYS A 19 2.48 8.94 21.48
C LYS A 19 3.59 7.98 21.01
N VAL A 20 3.77 7.80 19.71
CA VAL A 20 4.93 7.08 19.16
C VAL A 20 6.16 7.97 19.29
N ASN A 21 6.82 7.90 20.45
CA ASN A 21 8.16 8.45 20.62
C ASN A 21 9.16 7.54 19.89
N ALA A 22 9.88 8.10 18.91
CA ALA A 22 11.14 7.61 18.35
C ALA A 22 11.26 6.08 18.19
N GLN A 23 10.57 5.51 17.20
CA GLN A 23 10.99 4.23 16.63
C GLN A 23 11.76 4.54 15.35
N GLU A 24 13.09 4.64 15.48
CA GLU A 24 13.98 4.67 14.32
C GLU A 24 13.60 3.50 13.39
N GLY A 25 13.56 3.78 12.09
CA GLY A 25 13.20 2.79 11.09
C GLY A 25 11.74 2.78 10.67
N PHE A 26 10.86 3.51 11.37
CA PHE A 26 9.48 3.66 10.92
C PHE A 26 9.40 4.63 9.74
N SER A 27 8.59 4.28 8.73
CA SER A 27 8.28 5.20 7.64
C SER A 27 6.84 5.04 7.16
N LEU A 28 6.25 6.15 6.70
CA LEU A 28 4.92 6.19 6.11
C LEU A 28 5.01 6.60 4.65
N GLY A 29 4.29 5.90 3.78
CA GLY A 29 4.19 6.23 2.36
C GLY A 29 2.77 6.60 1.98
N VAL A 30 2.61 7.58 1.09
CA VAL A 30 1.35 7.84 0.39
C VAL A 30 1.63 7.95 -1.10
N ASN A 31 0.96 7.15 -1.92
CA ASN A 31 1.14 7.15 -3.37
C ASN A 31 -0.21 7.16 -4.08
N ILE A 32 -0.25 7.80 -5.25
CA ILE A 32 -1.41 7.84 -6.14
C ILE A 32 -0.94 7.63 -7.58
N GLY A 33 -1.76 7.00 -8.40
CA GLY A 33 -1.44 6.89 -9.82
C GLY A 33 -2.49 6.18 -10.65
N PRO A 34 -2.24 6.05 -11.96
CA PRO A 34 -3.07 5.26 -12.84
C PRO A 34 -2.93 3.75 -12.58
N VAL A 35 -4.03 3.06 -12.84
CA VAL A 35 -4.07 1.59 -12.88
C VAL A 35 -3.57 1.11 -14.24
N THR A 36 -2.88 -0.02 -14.25
CA THR A 36 -2.31 -0.67 -15.43
C THR A 36 -2.64 -2.16 -15.46
N GLY A 37 -2.30 -2.84 -16.56
CA GLY A 37 -2.55 -4.28 -16.71
C GLY A 37 -4.04 -4.60 -16.77
N ASP A 38 -4.40 -5.83 -16.39
CA ASP A 38 -5.78 -6.32 -16.48
C ASP A 38 -6.74 -5.47 -15.64
N SER A 39 -6.28 -4.93 -14.51
CA SER A 39 -7.10 -4.05 -13.67
C SER A 39 -7.50 -2.72 -14.29
N SER A 40 -6.84 -2.28 -15.36
CA SER A 40 -7.21 -1.05 -16.06
C SER A 40 -8.55 -1.16 -16.81
N ASP A 41 -9.04 -2.39 -17.03
CA ASP A 41 -10.35 -2.64 -17.62
C ASP A 41 -11.50 -2.29 -16.66
N TYR A 42 -11.24 -2.36 -15.35
CA TYR A 42 -12.24 -2.14 -14.29
C TYR A 42 -12.01 -0.88 -13.46
N PHE A 43 -10.76 -0.44 -13.33
CA PHE A 43 -10.38 0.70 -12.49
C PHE A 43 -9.45 1.65 -13.24
N SER A 44 -9.51 2.94 -12.92
CA SER A 44 -8.63 3.96 -13.53
C SER A 44 -7.54 4.47 -12.60
N TYR A 45 -7.80 4.50 -11.29
CA TYR A 45 -6.92 5.13 -10.31
C TYR A 45 -6.58 4.20 -9.15
N THR A 46 -5.41 4.41 -8.58
CA THR A 46 -4.98 3.75 -7.36
C THR A 46 -4.59 4.76 -6.27
N LEU A 47 -4.83 4.38 -5.01
CA LEU A 47 -4.34 5.06 -3.82
C LEU A 47 -3.64 4.04 -2.92
N LEU A 48 -2.43 4.36 -2.47
CA LEU A 48 -1.64 3.51 -1.58
C LEU A 48 -1.25 4.29 -0.34
N GLY A 49 -1.55 3.71 0.83
CA GLY A 49 -0.96 4.09 2.10
C GLY A 49 -0.05 2.98 2.59
N ASP A 50 1.24 3.25 2.72
CA ASP A 50 2.23 2.27 3.17
C ASP A 50 2.73 2.57 4.58
N PHE A 51 3.03 1.51 5.32
CA PHE A 51 3.66 1.51 6.62
C PHE A 51 4.88 0.61 6.56
N TYR A 52 6.04 1.16 6.91
CA TYR A 52 7.31 0.45 6.89
C TYR A 52 7.93 0.44 8.27
N TYR A 53 8.59 -0.67 8.59
CA TYR A 53 9.54 -0.76 9.70
C TYR A 53 10.82 -1.39 9.16
N LEU A 54 11.84 -0.56 8.95
CA LEU A 54 13.11 -0.90 8.31
C LEU A 54 14.25 -0.69 9.30
N TRP A 55 15.18 -1.63 9.34
CA TRP A 55 16.42 -1.50 10.09
C TRP A 55 17.62 -1.56 9.14
N SER A 56 18.66 -0.80 9.45
CA SER A 56 19.90 -0.83 8.67
C SER A 56 20.64 -2.14 8.92
N VAL A 57 20.88 -2.87 7.84
CA VAL A 57 21.71 -4.08 7.83
C VAL A 57 23.16 -3.73 7.48
N SER A 58 23.35 -2.66 6.70
CA SER A 58 24.64 -2.04 6.39
C SER A 58 24.45 -0.56 6.08
N ASP A 59 25.54 0.19 5.94
CA ASP A 59 25.53 1.63 5.63
C ASP A 59 24.75 1.98 4.34
N SER A 60 24.56 1.01 3.44
CA SER A 60 23.88 1.22 2.16
C SER A 60 22.63 0.36 1.97
N PHE A 61 22.26 -0.47 2.96
CA PHE A 61 21.15 -1.40 2.82
C PHE A 61 20.30 -1.50 4.08
N ASP A 62 19.01 -1.26 3.90
CA ASP A 62 17.99 -1.40 4.93
C ASP A 62 17.04 -2.55 4.57
N LEU A 63 16.57 -3.27 5.59
CA LEU A 63 15.66 -4.40 5.44
C LEU A 63 14.59 -4.32 6.52
N GLY A 64 13.39 -4.79 6.21
CA GLY A 64 12.38 -4.99 7.23
C GLY A 64 11.04 -5.42 6.68
N ALA A 65 9.98 -4.93 7.29
CA ALA A 65 8.61 -5.29 6.95
C ALA A 65 7.86 -4.09 6.37
N ALA A 66 6.93 -4.38 5.48
CA ALA A 66 5.96 -3.45 4.94
C ALA A 66 4.55 -4.00 5.08
N THR A 67 3.61 -3.10 5.37
CA THR A 67 2.18 -3.33 5.19
C THR A 67 1.52 -2.05 4.71
N GLY A 68 0.22 -2.09 4.42
CA GLY A 68 -0.45 -0.91 3.88
C GLY A 68 -1.91 -1.16 3.52
N VAL A 69 -2.45 -0.19 2.80
CA VAL A 69 -3.75 -0.26 2.15
C VAL A 69 -3.57 0.22 0.71
N LEU A 70 -3.90 -0.63 -0.24
CA LEU A 70 -3.86 -0.38 -1.67
C LEU A 70 -5.29 -0.42 -2.20
N VAL A 71 -5.77 0.67 -2.78
CA VAL A 71 -7.16 0.82 -3.24
C VAL A 71 -7.15 1.08 -4.75
N PHE A 72 -7.89 0.28 -5.51
CA PHE A 72 -8.20 0.50 -6.92
C PHE A 72 -9.63 1.06 -7.04
N LEU A 73 -9.80 2.16 -7.77
CA LEU A 73 -11.06 2.88 -7.83
C LEU A 73 -11.27 3.62 -9.17
N GLY A 74 -12.48 4.14 -9.34
CA GLY A 74 -12.95 4.74 -10.58
C GLY A 74 -13.34 3.71 -11.63
N GLU A 75 -13.84 4.18 -12.76
CA GLU A 75 -14.21 3.36 -13.90
C GLU A 75 -13.02 3.04 -14.79
N GLY A 76 -12.82 1.77 -15.12
CA GLY A 76 -11.84 1.34 -16.10
C GLY A 76 -12.32 1.46 -17.54
N ASN A 77 -11.50 0.99 -18.47
CA ASN A 77 -11.68 1.14 -19.91
C ASN A 77 -12.96 0.50 -20.48
N ASN A 78 -13.51 -0.51 -19.81
CA ASN A 78 -14.70 -1.24 -20.26
C ASN A 78 -16.02 -0.63 -19.75
N SER A 79 -15.99 0.58 -19.19
CA SER A 79 -17.16 1.20 -18.56
C SER A 79 -18.03 1.97 -19.56
N ASP A 80 -19.34 2.02 -19.30
CA ASP A 80 -20.36 2.64 -20.17
C ASP A 80 -20.31 4.19 -20.23
N GLY A 81 -19.28 4.81 -19.66
CA GLY A 81 -19.00 6.25 -19.76
C GLY A 81 -19.58 7.13 -18.65
N SER A 82 -19.92 6.57 -17.48
CA SER A 82 -20.41 7.34 -16.32
C SER A 82 -19.31 8.17 -15.62
N ASN A 83 -18.03 7.97 -15.95
CA ASN A 83 -16.88 8.85 -15.67
C ASN A 83 -16.83 9.41 -14.23
N GLY A 84 -16.95 8.54 -13.23
CA GLY A 84 -16.89 8.93 -11.82
C GLY A 84 -15.88 8.13 -10.99
N LEU A 85 -15.25 8.79 -9.99
CA LEU A 85 -14.32 8.15 -9.05
C LEU A 85 -14.99 7.09 -8.14
N PHE A 86 -16.33 7.17 -7.98
CA PHE A 86 -17.12 6.31 -7.09
C PHE A 86 -18.18 5.50 -7.83
N SER A 87 -18.06 5.38 -9.15
CA SER A 87 -19.04 4.66 -9.95
C SER A 87 -18.94 3.14 -9.85
N SER A 88 -17.82 2.63 -9.31
CA SER A 88 -17.55 1.21 -9.11
C SER A 88 -17.19 0.97 -7.64
N ILE A 89 -17.50 -0.22 -7.14
CA ILE A 89 -17.07 -0.65 -5.80
C ILE A 89 -15.54 -0.76 -5.83
N PRO A 90 -14.79 -0.05 -4.97
CA PRO A 90 -13.33 -0.10 -4.98
C PRO A 90 -12.82 -1.49 -4.61
N ASP A 91 -11.72 -1.90 -5.22
CA ASP A 91 -10.98 -3.10 -4.80
C ASP A 91 -9.88 -2.69 -3.83
N VAL A 92 -9.81 -3.35 -2.67
CA VAL A 92 -8.99 -2.94 -1.54
C VAL A 92 -8.12 -4.11 -1.14
N PHE A 93 -6.82 -3.87 -1.04
CA PHE A 93 -5.84 -4.87 -0.66
C PHE A 93 -5.00 -4.41 0.53
N ILE A 94 -4.63 -5.37 1.37
CA ILE A 94 -3.72 -5.20 2.50
C ILE A 94 -2.45 -6.02 2.21
N PRO A 95 -1.38 -5.40 1.69
CA PRO A 95 -0.10 -6.09 1.53
C PRO A 95 0.52 -6.43 2.89
N ILE A 96 1.14 -7.60 2.97
CA ILE A 96 2.06 -8.02 4.02
C ILE A 96 3.33 -8.46 3.31
N ALA A 97 4.42 -7.71 3.48
CA ALA A 97 5.62 -7.86 2.67
C ALA A 97 6.91 -7.71 3.46
N ILE A 98 7.97 -8.34 2.94
CA ILE A 98 9.34 -7.98 3.27
C ILE A 98 9.72 -6.80 2.39
N ALA A 99 10.35 -5.79 2.98
CA ALA A 99 10.76 -4.56 2.31
C ALA A 99 12.28 -4.38 2.40
N SER A 100 12.90 -4.04 1.27
CA SER A 100 14.34 -3.80 1.18
C SER A 100 14.63 -2.46 0.51
N ARG A 101 15.64 -1.73 0.97
CA ARG A 101 16.08 -0.45 0.41
C ARG A 101 17.58 -0.46 0.21
N ALA A 102 18.03 -0.05 -0.98
CA ALA A 102 19.43 0.12 -1.31
C ALA A 102 19.69 1.61 -1.58
N ASN A 103 20.49 2.24 -0.72
CA ASN A 103 20.93 3.63 -0.87
C ASN A 103 22.04 3.67 -1.94
N LEU A 104 21.74 4.26 -3.10
CA LEU A 104 22.70 4.36 -4.21
C LEU A 104 23.51 5.66 -4.17
N ALA A 105 22.93 6.70 -3.57
CA ALA A 105 23.55 7.99 -3.31
C ALA A 105 22.92 8.61 -2.06
N GLU A 106 23.50 9.69 -1.54
CA GLU A 106 22.94 10.41 -0.38
C GLU A 106 21.46 10.78 -0.57
N SER A 107 21.11 11.22 -1.78
CA SER A 107 19.76 11.66 -2.13
C SER A 107 18.92 10.61 -2.87
N PHE A 108 19.43 9.41 -3.17
CA PHE A 108 18.72 8.43 -4.00
C PHE A 108 18.78 7.02 -3.43
N TYR A 109 17.64 6.34 -3.40
CA TYR A 109 17.56 4.93 -3.09
C TYR A 109 16.60 4.20 -4.03
N MET A 110 16.85 2.91 -4.23
CA MET A 110 15.90 1.99 -4.83
C MET A 110 15.35 1.05 -3.76
N GLY A 111 14.18 0.49 -4.00
CA GLY A 111 13.55 -0.42 -3.07
C GLY A 111 12.79 -1.52 -3.76
N LEU A 112 12.55 -2.59 -3.02
CA LEU A 112 11.75 -3.71 -3.44
C LEU A 112 10.98 -4.27 -2.25
N ASP A 113 9.65 -4.32 -2.39
CA ASP A 113 8.76 -5.00 -1.46
C ASP A 113 8.20 -6.26 -2.13
N ILE A 114 8.29 -7.39 -1.43
CA ILE A 114 7.80 -8.69 -1.89
C ILE A 114 6.97 -9.33 -0.79
N GLY A 115 5.79 -9.85 -1.14
CA GLY A 115 4.95 -10.54 -0.17
C GLY A 115 3.64 -11.05 -0.75
N TYR A 116 2.58 -10.92 0.05
CA TYR A 116 1.23 -11.31 -0.33
C TYR A 116 0.26 -10.17 0.00
N ALA A 117 -0.65 -9.87 -0.92
CA ALA A 117 -1.70 -8.88 -0.73
C ALA A 117 -3.02 -9.59 -0.45
N LEU A 118 -3.59 -9.34 0.73
CA LEU A 118 -4.91 -9.86 1.11
C LEU A 118 -5.99 -8.97 0.51
N ASN A 119 -6.92 -9.54 -0.24
CA ASN A 119 -8.09 -8.81 -0.74
C ASN A 119 -9.05 -8.56 0.44
N ALA A 120 -9.25 -7.29 0.77
CA ALA A 120 -10.06 -6.84 1.88
C ALA A 120 -11.56 -6.81 1.58
N ASN A 121 -11.95 -6.86 0.31
CA ASN A 121 -13.35 -6.98 -0.10
C ASN A 121 -13.93 -8.35 0.27
N GLY A 122 -13.08 -9.38 0.42
CA GLY A 122 -13.47 -10.69 0.93
C GLY A 122 -13.77 -10.72 2.44
N PHE A 123 -13.42 -9.69 3.21
CA PHE A 123 -13.71 -9.65 4.64
C PHE A 123 -15.22 -9.47 4.89
N GLY A 124 -15.88 -10.55 5.29
CA GLY A 124 -17.31 -10.55 5.63
C GLY A 124 -18.19 -11.36 4.68
N ASP A 125 -17.61 -11.98 3.65
CA ASP A 125 -18.30 -13.03 2.91
C ASP A 125 -18.46 -14.28 3.80
N SER A 126 -19.61 -14.96 3.66
CA SER A 126 -20.07 -16.01 4.59
C SER A 126 -19.27 -17.30 4.49
N ASP A 127 -18.37 -17.39 3.51
CA ASP A 127 -17.62 -18.60 3.14
C ASP A 127 -16.30 -18.77 3.90
N GLY A 128 -15.94 -17.83 4.80
CA GLY A 128 -15.05 -18.08 5.93
C GLY A 128 -13.56 -18.30 5.64
N GLY A 129 -13.11 -18.15 4.39
CA GLY A 129 -11.69 -18.25 4.03
C GLY A 129 -10.97 -16.92 4.16
N LEU A 130 -10.13 -16.72 5.19
CA LEU A 130 -9.26 -15.52 5.27
C LEU A 130 -8.02 -15.62 4.35
N ILE A 131 -7.74 -16.82 3.84
CA ILE A 131 -6.58 -17.14 3.01
C ILE A 131 -7.03 -18.21 2.01
N SER A 132 -7.68 -17.79 0.93
CA SER A 132 -7.85 -18.63 -0.26
C SER A 132 -7.16 -17.93 -1.44
N ASP A 133 -6.87 -18.68 -2.49
CA ASP A 133 -6.33 -18.14 -3.75
C ASP A 133 -7.28 -17.11 -4.40
N ASP A 134 -8.53 -17.04 -3.94
CA ASP A 134 -9.56 -16.12 -4.43
C ASP A 134 -9.60 -14.81 -3.59
N TYR A 135 -8.88 -14.74 -2.48
CA TYR A 135 -8.87 -13.58 -1.55
C TYR A 135 -7.50 -12.89 -1.47
N GLY A 136 -6.67 -12.99 -2.51
CA GLY A 136 -5.41 -12.26 -2.57
C GLY A 136 -4.46 -12.73 -3.67
N GLY A 137 -3.23 -12.23 -3.62
CA GLY A 137 -2.23 -12.59 -4.62
C GLY A 137 -0.80 -12.23 -4.23
N PHE A 138 0.15 -12.70 -5.06
CA PHE A 138 1.56 -12.40 -4.89
C PHE A 138 1.80 -10.90 -5.11
N TYR A 139 2.36 -10.24 -4.10
CA TYR A 139 2.62 -8.81 -4.12
C TYR A 139 4.08 -8.52 -4.47
N PHE A 140 4.27 -7.65 -5.45
CA PHE A 140 5.57 -7.20 -5.93
C PHE A 140 5.55 -5.69 -6.16
N LYS A 141 6.43 -4.96 -5.47
CA LYS A 141 6.55 -3.51 -5.61
C LYS A 141 8.00 -3.04 -5.67
N PRO A 142 8.59 -2.94 -6.87
CA PRO A 142 9.82 -2.17 -7.06
C PRO A 142 9.52 -0.67 -6.98
N LEU A 143 10.46 0.07 -6.41
CA LEU A 143 10.38 1.52 -6.32
C LEU A 143 11.75 2.19 -6.46
N VAL A 144 11.71 3.45 -6.83
CA VAL A 144 12.84 4.38 -6.77
C VAL A 144 12.41 5.64 -6.06
N ALA A 145 13.34 6.28 -5.37
CA ALA A 145 13.02 7.45 -4.58
C ALA A 145 14.16 8.46 -4.51
N TYR A 146 13.76 9.73 -4.47
CA TYR A 146 14.65 10.88 -4.33
C TYR A 146 14.36 11.61 -3.02
N LYS A 147 15.34 11.68 -2.12
CA LYS A 147 15.24 12.37 -0.83
C LYS A 147 15.22 13.89 -1.07
N ILE A 148 14.07 14.51 -0.88
CA ILE A 148 13.88 15.97 -0.93
C ILE A 148 14.44 16.61 0.35
N LYS A 149 14.26 15.94 1.48
CA LYS A 149 14.78 16.29 2.80
C LYS A 149 15.20 15.01 3.52
N GLU A 150 15.90 15.15 4.64
CA GLU A 150 16.35 14.03 5.47
C GLU A 150 15.23 13.01 5.77
N LYS A 151 14.03 13.49 6.08
CA LYS A 151 12.86 12.67 6.41
C LYS A 151 11.78 12.60 5.32
N LEU A 152 12.03 13.14 4.11
CA LEU A 152 11.02 13.23 3.05
C LEU A 152 11.61 12.82 1.70
N ALA A 153 11.01 11.82 1.06
CA ALA A 153 11.40 11.39 -0.28
C ALA A 153 10.21 11.41 -1.25
N LEU A 154 10.46 11.82 -2.49
CA LEU A 154 9.58 11.57 -3.63
C LEU A 154 9.78 10.14 -4.09
N VAL A 155 8.68 9.42 -4.34
CA VAL A 155 8.69 8.00 -4.69
C VAL A 155 7.99 7.80 -6.02
N LEU A 156 8.58 6.97 -6.88
CA LEU A 156 7.94 6.36 -8.03
C LEU A 156 7.97 4.84 -7.82
N ALA A 157 6.80 4.20 -7.90
CA ALA A 157 6.66 2.78 -7.68
C ALA A 157 5.79 2.13 -8.75
N TYR A 158 6.09 0.86 -9.05
CA TYR A 158 5.17 -0.03 -9.75
C TYR A 158 4.68 -1.05 -8.74
N SER A 159 3.38 -1.18 -8.57
CA SER A 159 2.77 -2.16 -7.66
C SER A 159 2.04 -3.20 -8.49
N SER A 160 2.24 -4.47 -8.18
CA SER A 160 1.55 -5.59 -8.84
C SER A 160 1.10 -6.62 -7.81
N ILE A 161 -0.12 -7.10 -8.00
CA ILE A 161 -0.70 -8.24 -7.31
C ILE A 161 -1.04 -9.27 -8.38
N SER A 162 -0.39 -10.42 -8.33
CA SER A 162 -0.69 -11.52 -9.24
C SER A 162 -1.70 -12.46 -8.58
N GLU A 163 -2.92 -12.46 -9.11
CA GLU A 163 -4.04 -13.27 -8.64
C GLU A 163 -4.33 -14.38 -9.67
N LYS A 164 -5.13 -15.37 -9.30
CA LYS A 164 -5.28 -16.62 -10.06
C LYS A 164 -5.75 -16.43 -11.51
N ASN A 165 -6.60 -15.45 -11.77
CA ASN A 165 -7.23 -15.21 -13.07
C ASN A 165 -7.15 -13.74 -13.53
N TYR A 166 -6.51 -12.89 -12.75
CA TYR A 166 -6.55 -11.44 -12.90
C TYR A 166 -5.32 -10.84 -12.25
N ASN A 167 -4.70 -9.84 -12.86
CA ASN A 167 -3.57 -9.14 -12.25
C ASN A 167 -3.92 -7.68 -12.00
N SER A 168 -3.88 -7.29 -10.74
CA SER A 168 -4.01 -5.89 -10.34
C SER A 168 -2.67 -5.19 -10.38
N SER A 169 -2.54 -4.08 -11.11
CA SER A 169 -1.28 -3.34 -11.15
C SER A 169 -1.44 -1.84 -11.33
N SER A 170 -0.41 -1.09 -10.97
CA SER A 170 -0.42 0.37 -11.06
C SER A 170 0.99 0.95 -11.13
N ILE A 171 1.12 2.13 -11.75
CA ILE A 171 2.30 2.99 -11.61
C ILE A 171 1.89 4.17 -10.76
N SER A 172 2.64 4.48 -9.70
CA SER A 172 2.25 5.50 -8.73
C SER A 172 3.39 6.45 -8.38
N LEU A 173 3.04 7.71 -8.17
CA LEU A 173 3.91 8.74 -7.61
C LEU A 173 3.45 9.08 -6.19
N GLY A 174 4.40 9.34 -5.30
CA GLY A 174 4.07 9.57 -3.91
C GLY A 174 5.18 10.14 -3.06
N LEU A 175 4.93 10.19 -1.76
CA LEU A 175 5.85 10.69 -0.76
C LEU A 175 6.06 9.65 0.33
N ASN A 176 7.32 9.45 0.74
CA ASN A 176 7.70 8.69 1.92
C ASN A 176 8.21 9.63 3.00
N PHE A 177 7.72 9.43 4.23
CA PHE A 177 8.07 10.16 5.44
C PHE A 177 8.76 9.20 6.41
N GLY A 178 10.03 9.46 6.73
CA GLY A 178 10.78 8.70 7.74
C GLY A 178 10.63 9.32 9.13
N PHE A 179 10.62 8.51 10.18
CA PHE A 179 10.46 8.96 11.57
C PHE A 179 11.67 8.63 12.44
#